data_AF-A0A8J7KZN8-F1
#
_entry.id   AF-A0A8J7KZN8-F1
#
_cell.length_a   1.000
_cell.length_b   1.000
_cell.length_c   1.000
_cell.angle_alpha   90.00
_cell.angle_beta   90.00
_cell.angle_gamma   90.00
#
_symmetry.space_group_name_H-M   'P 1'
#
loop_
_entity.id
_entity.type
_entity.pdbx_description
1 polymer ?
#
loop_
_entity_poly.entity_id
_entity_poly.type
_entity_poly.pdbx_seq_one_letter_code
_entity_poly.pdbx_strand_id
1 'polypeptide(L)'
;MTTVLLELDIQTQQIVKDAIADSGVSLDDFVTKACRAYARTIANNKVRQVGEDLNTASTKQLMTDGYRTYANRSEQLIKLAILALENHNNNCTKKSQKWHINQNILQSLTRSKPTIVKKMSQKYKTRLDDHNNKHGLNPYDNCKPEIKIEQSINLAEIDI
;
A
#
# COMPACT_ATOMS: atom_id res chain seq x y z
N MET A 1 6.77 -20.04 -35.66
CA MET A 1 5.58 -19.97 -34.78
C MET A 1 5.25 -21.38 -34.36
N THR A 2 5.25 -21.67 -33.06
CA THR A 2 4.85 -22.98 -32.54
C THR A 2 3.35 -22.91 -32.29
N THR A 3 2.54 -23.58 -33.10
CA THR A 3 1.09 -23.70 -32.88
C THR A 3 0.86 -24.82 -31.88
N VAL A 4 0.41 -24.47 -30.66
CA VAL A 4 -0.02 -25.44 -29.65
C VAL A 4 -1.52 -25.64 -29.82
N LEU A 5 -1.94 -26.90 -30.00
CA LEU A 5 -3.36 -27.25 -29.96
C LEU A 5 -3.79 -27.30 -28.49
N LEU A 6 -4.70 -26.40 -28.10
CA LEU A 6 -5.26 -26.36 -26.75
C LEU A 6 -6.52 -27.24 -26.71
N GLU A 7 -6.41 -28.42 -26.11
CA GLU A 7 -7.57 -29.24 -25.78
C GLU A 7 -8.27 -28.66 -24.55
N LEU A 8 -9.35 -27.90 -24.80
CA LEU A 8 -10.20 -27.34 -23.76
C LEU A 8 -11.37 -28.28 -23.49
N ASP A 9 -11.72 -28.50 -22.23
CA ASP A 9 -12.96 -29.18 -21.88
C ASP A 9 -14.19 -28.39 -22.34
N ILE A 10 -15.33 -29.06 -22.45
CA ILE A 10 -16.58 -28.50 -23.00
C ILE A 10 -17.01 -27.24 -22.25
N GLN A 11 -16.84 -27.21 -20.93
CA GLN A 11 -17.24 -26.08 -20.11
C GLN A 11 -16.34 -24.87 -20.38
N THR A 12 -15.02 -25.09 -20.42
CA THR A 12 -14.06 -24.02 -20.74
C THR A 12 -14.26 -23.48 -22.16
N GLN A 13 -14.56 -24.34 -23.13
CA GLN A 13 -14.88 -23.90 -24.50
C GLN A 13 -16.08 -22.96 -24.53
N GLN A 14 -17.15 -23.30 -23.79
CA GLN A 14 -18.35 -22.48 -23.75
C GLN A 14 -18.08 -21.11 -23.13
N ILE A 15 -17.36 -21.08 -22.00
CA ILE A 15 -16.97 -19.84 -21.32
C ILE A 15 -16.15 -18.92 -22.26
N VAL A 16 -15.19 -19.49 -23.00
CA VAL A 16 -14.36 -18.71 -23.94
C VAL A 16 -15.21 -18.17 -25.10
N LYS A 17 -16.14 -18.97 -25.64
CA LYS A 17 -17.05 -18.52 -26.71
C LYS A 17 -17.92 -17.37 -26.26
N ASP A 18 -18.52 -17.47 -25.08
CA ASP A 18 -19.40 -16.43 -24.53
C ASP A 18 -18.59 -15.14 -24.28
N ALA A 19 -17.41 -15.25 -23.68
CA ALA A 19 -16.54 -14.10 -23.44
C ALA A 19 -16.07 -13.40 -24.73
N ILE A 20 -15.82 -14.17 -25.79
CA ILE A 20 -15.47 -13.63 -27.11
C ILE A 20 -16.67 -12.91 -27.74
N ALA A 21 -17.85 -13.52 -27.67
CA ALA A 21 -19.08 -12.93 -28.18
C ALA A 21 -19.40 -11.59 -27.49
N ASP A 22 -19.24 -11.52 -26.18
CA ASP A 22 -19.50 -10.32 -25.38
C ASP A 22 -18.45 -9.22 -25.59
N SER A 23 -17.18 -9.59 -25.77
CA SER A 23 -16.08 -8.63 -25.90
C SER A 23 -15.80 -8.18 -27.33
N GLY A 24 -16.33 -8.88 -28.34
CA GLY A 24 -16.16 -8.54 -29.76
C GLY A 24 -14.73 -8.67 -30.29
N VAL A 25 -13.84 -9.36 -29.57
CA VAL A 25 -12.44 -9.56 -29.96
C VAL A 25 -12.27 -10.86 -30.75
N SER A 26 -11.20 -10.96 -31.53
CA SER A 26 -10.84 -12.24 -32.17
C SER A 26 -10.36 -13.27 -31.14
N LEU A 27 -10.46 -14.57 -31.47
CA LEU A 27 -9.91 -15.64 -30.63
C LEU A 27 -8.40 -15.44 -30.38
N ASP A 28 -7.65 -15.05 -31.41
CA ASP A 28 -6.20 -14.82 -31.31
C ASP A 28 -5.87 -13.66 -30.37
N ASP A 29 -6.64 -12.56 -30.43
CA ASP A 29 -6.51 -11.45 -29.49
C ASP A 29 -6.87 -11.84 -28.07
N PHE A 30 -7.94 -12.63 -27.91
CA PHE A 30 -8.37 -13.14 -26.61
C PHE A 30 -7.27 -13.97 -25.96
N VAL A 31 -6.73 -14.96 -26.69
CA VAL A 31 -5.64 -15.84 -26.23
C VAL A 31 -4.41 -15.02 -25.90
N THR A 32 -4.02 -14.08 -26.77
CA THR A 32 -2.85 -13.21 -26.54
C THR A 32 -3.01 -12.38 -25.26
N LYS A 33 -4.19 -11.78 -25.05
CA LYS A 33 -4.49 -10.98 -23.85
C LYS A 33 -4.53 -11.85 -22.60
N ALA A 34 -5.15 -13.03 -22.66
CA ALA A 34 -5.24 -13.98 -21.56
C ALA A 34 -3.85 -14.50 -21.14
N CYS A 35 -3.04 -14.95 -22.11
CA CYS A 35 -1.66 -15.37 -21.86
C CYS A 35 -0.84 -14.24 -21.25
N ARG A 36 -0.95 -13.01 -21.78
CA ARG A 36 -0.24 -11.84 -21.24
C ARG A 36 -0.68 -11.52 -19.82
N ALA A 37 -1.97 -11.57 -19.52
CA ALA A 37 -2.50 -11.29 -18.19
C ALA A 37 -2.03 -12.35 -17.18
N TYR A 38 -2.14 -13.63 -17.52
CA TYR A 38 -1.71 -14.73 -16.65
C TYR A 38 -0.19 -14.74 -16.45
N ALA A 39 0.59 -14.54 -17.52
CA ALA A 39 2.04 -14.41 -17.44
C ALA A 39 2.46 -13.22 -16.56
N ARG A 40 1.79 -12.06 -16.67
CA ARG A 40 2.02 -10.92 -15.76
C ARG A 40 1.68 -11.26 -14.32
N THR A 41 0.61 -11.99 -14.05
CA THR A 41 0.25 -12.42 -12.69
C THR A 41 1.33 -13.32 -12.09
N ILE A 42 1.79 -14.33 -12.85
CA ILE A 42 2.88 -15.22 -12.42
C ILE A 42 4.19 -14.43 -12.24
N ALA A 43 4.55 -13.60 -13.22
CA ALA A 43 5.77 -12.79 -13.19
C ALA A 43 5.76 -11.79 -12.04
N ASN A 44 4.66 -11.05 -11.82
CA ASN A 44 4.53 -10.10 -10.71
C ASN A 44 4.47 -10.80 -9.35
N ASN A 45 3.96 -12.04 -9.27
CA ASN A 45 4.02 -12.84 -8.06
C ASN A 45 5.44 -13.35 -7.77
N LYS A 46 6.26 -13.60 -8.81
CA LYS A 46 7.69 -13.99 -8.67
C LYS A 46 8.62 -12.79 -8.52
N VAL A 47 8.26 -11.63 -9.05
CA VAL A 47 8.96 -10.33 -8.90
C VAL A 47 8.21 -9.47 -7.86
N ARG A 48 7.82 -10.09 -6.74
CA ARG A 48 8.04 -9.37 -5.49
C ARG A 48 9.55 -9.28 -5.41
N GLN A 49 10.12 -8.10 -5.54
CA GLN A 49 11.54 -7.92 -5.28
C GLN A 49 11.77 -8.30 -3.80
N VAL A 50 12.06 -9.57 -3.58
CA VAL A 50 12.33 -10.16 -2.29
C VAL A 50 13.80 -9.86 -2.02
N GLY A 51 14.06 -9.08 -0.97
CA GLY A 51 15.40 -9.00 -0.39
C GLY A 51 16.13 -7.68 -0.51
N GLU A 52 15.54 -6.63 -1.09
CA GLU A 52 16.17 -5.30 -0.95
C GLU A 52 15.84 -4.71 0.43
N ASP A 53 16.89 -4.40 1.18
CA ASP A 53 16.74 -3.67 2.44
C ASP A 53 16.33 -2.23 2.14
N LEU A 54 15.04 -1.95 2.32
CA LEU A 54 14.46 -0.62 2.10
C LEU A 54 14.74 0.35 3.26
N ASN A 55 15.54 -0.04 4.26
CA ASN A 55 15.90 0.84 5.37
C ASN A 55 16.73 2.06 4.91
N THR A 56 17.41 1.97 3.76
CA THR A 56 18.23 3.07 3.20
C THR A 56 17.49 3.90 2.14
N ALA A 57 16.31 3.46 1.69
CA ALA A 57 15.52 4.18 0.70
C ALA A 57 14.83 5.38 1.36
N SER A 58 14.98 6.56 0.76
CA SER A 58 14.28 7.77 1.22
C SER A 58 12.76 7.61 1.12
N THR A 59 12.03 8.34 1.96
CA THR A 59 10.55 8.30 1.93
C THR A 59 10.01 8.73 0.56
N LYS A 60 10.67 9.71 -0.08
CA LYS A 60 10.38 10.15 -1.46
C LYS A 60 10.53 9.01 -2.46
N GLN A 61 11.63 8.25 -2.41
CA GLN A 61 11.84 7.10 -3.29
C GLN A 61 10.77 6.03 -3.06
N LEU A 62 10.49 5.69 -1.80
CA LEU A 62 9.45 4.72 -1.45
C LEU A 62 8.06 5.13 -1.94
N MET A 63 7.76 6.43 -2.01
CA MET A 63 6.49 6.96 -2.53
C MET A 63 6.33 6.82 -4.05
N THR A 64 7.42 6.62 -4.80
CA THR A 64 7.37 6.49 -6.28
C THR A 64 6.83 5.13 -6.75
N ASP A 65 6.41 5.08 -8.02
CA ASP A 65 5.89 3.85 -8.66
C ASP A 65 6.95 2.73 -8.75
N GLY A 66 8.24 3.06 -8.77
CA GLY A 66 9.34 2.09 -8.87
C GLY A 66 9.36 1.09 -7.70
N TYR A 67 8.95 1.51 -6.50
CA TYR A 67 8.93 0.65 -5.32
C TYR A 67 7.56 0.01 -5.04
N ARG A 68 6.54 0.30 -5.85
CA ARG A 68 5.14 -0.09 -5.58
C ARG A 68 4.93 -1.60 -5.46
N THR A 69 5.78 -2.39 -6.13
CA THR A 69 5.72 -3.86 -6.15
C THR A 69 6.57 -4.53 -5.06
N TYR A 70 7.35 -3.77 -4.28
CA TYR A 70 8.19 -4.31 -3.23
C TYR A 70 7.35 -4.74 -2.02
N ALA A 71 7.63 -5.95 -1.51
CA ALA A 71 6.82 -6.58 -0.47
C ALA A 71 6.88 -5.83 0.87
N ASN A 72 8.05 -5.28 1.22
CA ASN A 72 8.32 -4.57 2.49
C ASN A 72 8.12 -3.04 2.40
N ARG A 73 7.82 -2.47 1.23
CA ARG A 73 7.62 -1.02 1.05
C ARG A 73 6.58 -0.44 2.00
N SER A 74 5.42 -1.08 2.09
CA SER A 74 4.32 -0.60 2.94
C SER A 74 4.71 -0.64 4.41
N GLU A 75 5.43 -1.68 4.85
CA GLU A 75 5.90 -1.78 6.22
C GLU A 75 6.91 -0.68 6.55
N GLN A 76 7.83 -0.37 5.63
CA GLN A 76 8.81 0.70 5.82
C GLN A 76 8.16 2.09 5.84
N LEU A 77 7.23 2.38 4.91
CA LEU A 77 6.47 3.64 4.92
C LEU A 77 5.69 3.84 6.22
N ILE A 78 5.12 2.77 6.79
CA ILE A 78 4.42 2.84 8.08
C ILE A 78 5.40 3.16 9.22
N LYS A 79 6.60 2.56 9.25
CA LYS A 79 7.61 2.92 10.26
C LYS A 79 8.01 4.38 10.16
N LEU A 80 8.28 4.87 8.96
CA LEU A 80 8.65 6.27 8.70
C LEU A 80 7.51 7.22 9.08
N ALA A 81 6.26 6.86 8.80
CA ALA A 81 5.08 7.63 9.21
C ALA A 81 4.93 7.71 10.74
N ILE A 82 5.21 6.62 11.46
CA ILE A 82 5.20 6.62 12.93
C ILE A 82 6.26 7.60 13.46
N LEU A 83 7.50 7.51 12.97
CA LEU A 83 8.59 8.42 13.36
C LEU A 83 8.25 9.89 13.06
N ALA A 84 7.70 10.16 11.89
CA ALA A 84 7.24 11.48 11.48
C ALA A 84 6.18 12.06 12.44
N LEU A 85 5.17 11.27 12.78
CA LEU A 85 4.11 11.66 13.71
C LEU A 85 4.65 11.89 15.13
N GLU A 86 5.58 11.04 15.58
CA GLU A 86 6.23 11.19 16.87
C GLU A 86 7.02 12.49 16.95
N ASN A 87 7.86 12.77 15.94
CA ASN A 87 8.62 14.01 15.83
C ASN A 87 7.70 15.23 15.77
N HIS A 88 6.67 15.21 14.93
CA HIS A 88 5.65 16.26 14.86
C HIS A 88 5.00 16.54 16.21
N ASN A 89 4.51 15.50 16.88
CA ASN A 89 3.85 15.64 18.18
C ASN A 89 4.79 16.12 19.28
N ASN A 90 6.06 15.71 19.26
CA ASN A 90 7.08 16.17 20.21
C ASN A 90 7.40 17.66 20.01
N ASN A 91 7.39 18.15 18.76
CA ASN A 91 7.67 19.55 18.41
C ASN A 91 6.46 20.49 18.55
N CYS A 92 5.24 19.95 18.66
CA CYS A 92 4.04 20.74 18.89
C CYS A 92 3.90 21.18 20.36
N THR A 93 3.62 22.47 20.58
CA THR A 93 3.41 23.03 21.92
C THR A 93 1.99 22.78 22.43
N LYS A 94 0.98 22.87 21.57
CA LYS A 94 -0.43 22.70 21.94
C LYS A 94 -0.95 21.32 21.58
N LYS A 95 -1.79 20.73 22.44
CA LYS A 95 -2.46 19.44 22.18
C LYS A 95 -3.27 19.46 20.88
N SER A 96 -3.93 20.57 20.55
CA SER A 96 -4.72 20.72 19.32
C SER A 96 -3.91 20.62 18.02
N GLN A 97 -2.59 20.81 18.07
CA GLN A 97 -1.69 20.67 16.91
C GLN A 97 -1.19 19.23 16.73
N LYS A 98 -1.37 18.38 17.74
CA LYS A 98 -0.92 16.99 17.76
C LYS A 98 -1.96 16.07 17.14
N TRP A 99 -1.50 14.89 16.74
CA TRP A 99 -2.29 13.86 16.09
C TRP A 99 -2.20 12.55 16.86
N HIS A 100 -3.34 11.99 17.24
CA HIS A 100 -3.40 10.66 17.83
C HIS A 100 -2.99 9.61 16.78
N ILE A 101 -1.94 8.85 17.08
CA ILE A 101 -1.38 7.88 16.14
C ILE A 101 -2.27 6.63 16.15
N ASN A 102 -3.05 6.43 15.09
CA ASN A 102 -3.92 5.27 14.90
C ASN A 102 -3.93 4.77 13.45
N GLN A 103 -4.66 3.68 13.22
CA GLN A 103 -4.75 3.03 11.90
C GLN A 103 -5.20 4.01 10.80
N ASN A 104 -6.20 4.85 11.06
CA ASN A 104 -6.74 5.78 10.07
C ASN A 104 -5.70 6.83 9.66
N ILE A 105 -4.97 7.40 10.64
CA ILE A 105 -3.91 8.37 10.39
C ILE A 105 -2.75 7.74 9.61
N LEU A 106 -2.31 6.54 10.01
CA LEU A 106 -1.25 5.82 9.32
C LEU A 106 -1.64 5.43 7.89
N GLN A 107 -2.90 5.01 7.69
CA GLN A 107 -3.41 4.70 6.36
C GLN A 107 -3.48 5.95 5.47
N SER A 108 -3.92 7.08 6.02
CA SER A 108 -4.02 8.36 5.30
C SER A 108 -2.65 8.83 4.81
N LEU A 109 -1.65 8.81 5.70
CA LEU A 109 -0.27 9.21 5.37
C LEU A 109 0.44 8.27 4.39
N THR A 110 0.29 6.96 4.58
CA THR A 110 1.07 5.98 3.81
C THR A 110 0.38 5.49 2.55
N ARG A 111 -0.94 5.70 2.44
CA ARG A 111 -1.82 5.11 1.41
C ARG A 111 -1.69 3.58 1.31
N SER A 112 -1.25 2.93 2.39
CA SER A 112 -1.04 1.49 2.45
C SER A 112 -2.37 0.75 2.66
N LYS A 113 -2.41 -0.54 2.29
CA LYS A 113 -3.60 -1.37 2.48
C LYS A 113 -3.97 -1.48 3.97
N PRO A 114 -5.27 -1.39 4.34
CA PRO A 114 -5.71 -1.47 5.74
C PRO A 114 -5.21 -2.71 6.49
N THR A 115 -5.10 -3.85 5.82
CA THR A 115 -4.62 -5.10 6.42
C THR A 115 -3.17 -5.02 6.88
N ILE A 116 -2.31 -4.37 6.10
CA ILE A 116 -0.90 -4.17 6.44
C ILE A 116 -0.78 -3.15 7.57
N VAL A 117 -1.54 -2.05 7.49
CA VAL A 117 -1.58 -1.03 8.54
C VAL A 117 -2.01 -1.63 9.86
N LYS A 118 -3.09 -2.43 9.89
CA LYS A 118 -3.56 -3.14 11.08
C LYS A 118 -2.48 -4.04 11.69
N LYS A 119 -1.81 -4.86 10.87
CA LYS A 119 -0.70 -5.72 11.30
C LYS A 119 0.42 -4.89 11.95
N MET A 120 0.81 -3.78 11.31
CA MET A 120 1.89 -2.92 11.81
C MET A 120 1.49 -2.15 13.07
N SER A 121 0.25 -1.65 13.17
CA SER A 121 -0.27 -1.02 14.38
C SER A 121 -0.31 -2.00 15.56
N GLN A 122 -0.60 -3.28 15.33
CA GLN A 122 -0.50 -4.31 16.37
C GLN A 122 0.95 -4.56 16.77
N LYS A 123 1.86 -4.67 15.79
CA LYS A 123 3.30 -4.85 16.04
C LYS A 123 3.90 -3.74 16.90
N TYR A 124 3.48 -2.49 16.69
CA TYR A 124 3.99 -1.32 17.42
C TYR A 124 3.05 -0.85 18.53
N LYS A 125 2.05 -1.65 18.93
CA LYS A 125 0.97 -1.21 19.83
C LYS A 125 1.47 -0.49 21.08
N THR A 126 2.39 -1.09 21.83
CA THR A 126 2.94 -0.50 23.06
C THR A 126 3.55 0.88 22.81
N ARG A 127 4.40 1.01 21.77
CA ARG A 127 5.02 2.30 21.39
C ARG A 127 3.97 3.36 21.03
N LEU A 128 2.94 2.98 20.29
CA LEU A 128 1.87 3.88 19.90
C LEU A 128 1.04 4.33 21.11
N ASP A 129 0.67 3.39 21.98
CA ASP A 129 -0.08 3.65 23.19
C ASP A 129 0.72 4.56 24.14
N ASP A 130 2.00 4.26 24.36
CA ASP A 130 2.90 5.06 25.21
C ASP A 130 3.04 6.49 24.69
N HIS A 131 3.24 6.67 23.38
CA HIS A 131 3.36 8.00 22.77
C HIS A 131 2.04 8.80 22.84
N ASN A 132 0.91 8.14 22.56
CA ASN A 132 -0.40 8.78 22.67
C ASN A 132 -0.69 9.16 24.13
N ASN A 133 -0.39 8.28 25.09
CA ASN A 133 -0.55 8.53 26.53
C ASN A 133 0.33 9.68 27.02
N LYS A 134 1.61 9.72 26.61
CA LYS A 134 2.56 10.81 26.90
C LYS A 134 1.99 12.18 26.53
N HIS A 135 1.22 12.26 25.45
CA HIS A 135 0.62 13.50 24.97
C HIS A 135 -0.88 13.64 25.33
N GLY A 136 -1.44 12.71 26.11
CA GLY A 136 -2.84 12.68 26.49
C GLY A 136 -3.79 12.64 25.30
N LEU A 137 -3.38 12.02 24.19
CA LEU A 137 -4.10 11.97 22.92
C LEU A 137 -5.10 10.81 22.88
N ASN A 138 -6.25 11.06 22.29
CA ASN A 138 -7.28 10.06 22.00
C ASN A 138 -7.76 10.20 20.55
N PRO A 139 -8.53 9.23 20.01
CA PRO A 139 -8.97 9.26 18.62
C PRO A 139 -9.76 10.51 18.21
N TYR A 140 -10.48 11.16 19.14
CA TYR A 140 -11.27 12.36 18.85
C TYR A 140 -10.41 13.61 18.67
N ASP A 141 -9.16 13.61 19.15
CA ASP A 141 -8.21 14.71 18.92
C ASP A 141 -7.82 14.86 17.44
N ASN A 142 -8.13 13.85 16.61
CA ASN A 142 -7.96 13.88 15.16
C ASN A 142 -9.12 14.55 14.41
N CYS A 143 -10.25 14.82 15.08
CA CYS A 143 -11.37 15.53 14.48
C CYS A 143 -11.05 17.03 14.35
N LYS A 144 -10.30 17.38 13.30
CA LYS A 144 -9.93 18.76 12.99
C LYS A 144 -10.72 19.20 11.75
N PRO A 145 -11.67 20.15 11.88
CA PRO A 145 -12.62 20.48 10.81
C PRO A 145 -11.97 21.04 9.53
N GLU A 146 -10.78 21.63 9.64
CA GLU A 146 -10.14 22.35 8.52
C GLU A 146 -8.77 21.78 8.12
N ILE A 147 -8.24 20.83 8.88
CA ILE A 147 -6.86 20.37 8.72
C ILE A 147 -6.87 18.88 8.48
N LYS A 148 -6.35 18.46 7.32
CA LYS A 148 -6.05 17.06 7.04
C LYS A 148 -4.63 16.73 7.48
N ILE A 149 -4.39 15.48 7.85
CA ILE A 149 -3.07 15.05 8.31
C ILE A 149 -2.00 15.24 7.24
N GLU A 150 -2.35 15.02 5.97
CA GLU A 150 -1.45 15.14 4.83
C GLU A 150 -1.02 16.60 4.57
N GLN A 151 -1.77 17.57 5.08
CA GLN A 151 -1.38 18.99 5.07
C GLN A 151 -0.45 19.34 6.24
N SER A 152 -0.50 18.57 7.33
CA SER A 152 0.33 18.77 8.51
C SER A 152 1.68 18.07 8.39
N ILE A 153 1.70 16.90 7.76
CA ILE A 153 2.89 16.05 7.63
C ILE A 153 2.99 15.60 6.18
N ASN A 154 3.93 16.19 5.44
CA ASN A 154 4.24 15.72 4.09
C ASN A 154 5.27 14.60 4.17
N LEU A 155 4.79 13.36 4.23
CA LEU A 155 5.64 12.18 4.36
C LEU A 155 6.65 12.06 3.20
N ALA A 156 6.41 12.64 2.01
CA ALA A 156 7.34 12.57 0.88
C ALA A 156 8.57 13.50 1.03
N GLU A 157 8.53 14.46 1.96
CA GLU A 157 9.59 15.44 2.21
C GLU A 157 10.35 15.16 3.52
N ILE A 158 10.11 13.99 4.11
CA ILE A 158 10.73 13.59 5.37
C ILE A 158 12.03 12.86 5.06
N ASP A 159 13.14 13.54 5.36
CA ASP A 159 14.47 12.96 5.53
C ASP A 159 14.64 12.61 7.02
N ILE A 160 14.72 11.31 7.33
CA ILE A 160 15.01 10.76 8.66
C ILE A 160 16.38 10.11 8.63
#